data_AF-A0A168PDF9-F1
#
_entry.id   AF-A0A168PDF9-F1
#
_cell.length_a   1.000
_cell.length_b   1.000
_cell.length_c   1.000
_cell.angle_alpha   90.00
_cell.angle_beta   90.00
_cell.angle_gamma   90.00
#
_symmetry.space_group_name_H-M   'P 1'
#
loop_
_entity.id
_entity.type
_entity.pdbx_description
1 polymer ?
#
loop_
_entity_poly.entity_id
_entity_poly.type
_entity_poly.pdbx_seq_one_letter_code
_entity_poly.pdbx_strand_id
1 'polypeptide(L)'
;MKSDEHYICQRAANAIISEIGPFRVSTDALQAINQFLDEFIVLLLTCSLSLDLSQIKSVVVSLLPSTLGKNAIVEAELEVKTFTETESIDYDLYERMRNLAEKDFPLNEAVPLLREKCFEFCTLADKDDQLYLQKSIRHKRNEANMKVIISPIVAIYVTTVMEHIAEYLLTAVAMTAEHEDTDYVRVKEVFLALIDDIQLGDVFHRMDLKDKMEVRSGTSVLRACADRETWGAHVYTEKSWFLERQCSEGILPAKSSSARKQQKELHDGPSE
;
A
#
# COMPACT_ATOMS: atom_id res chain seq x y z
N MET A 1 -0.25 17.41 -13.15
CA MET A 1 -0.32 17.73 -11.71
C MET A 1 0.11 16.47 -10.99
N LYS A 2 1.27 16.43 -10.33
CA LYS A 2 1.57 15.35 -9.40
C LYS A 2 0.56 15.51 -8.26
N SER A 3 -0.32 14.55 -8.06
CA SER A 3 -1.05 14.47 -6.80
C SER A 3 -0.01 14.17 -5.74
N ASP A 4 0.03 14.93 -4.66
CA ASP A 4 0.84 14.56 -3.52
C ASP A 4 0.29 13.23 -2.97
N GLU A 5 1.15 12.21 -2.92
CA GLU A 5 0.79 10.86 -2.56
C GLU A 5 0.65 10.77 -1.03
N HIS A 6 -0.56 10.50 -0.54
CA HIS A 6 -0.90 10.62 0.89
C HIS A 6 -1.66 9.40 1.42
N TYR A 7 -1.28 8.19 1.00
CA TYR A 7 -1.94 6.95 1.45
C TYR A 7 -1.77 6.73 2.95
N ILE A 8 -0.63 7.12 3.53
CA ILE A 8 -0.36 7.06 4.97
C ILE A 8 -0.22 8.46 5.54
N CYS A 9 -1.05 8.80 6.51
CA CYS A 9 -0.90 10.03 7.30
C CYS A 9 0.12 9.85 8.43
N GLN A 10 0.70 10.95 8.90
CA GLN A 10 1.71 10.95 9.97
C GLN A 10 1.22 10.24 11.24
N ARG A 11 -0.06 10.41 11.58
CA ARG A 11 -0.67 9.76 12.76
C ARG A 11 -0.68 8.24 12.61
N ALA A 12 -1.05 7.72 11.45
CA ALA A 12 -1.10 6.28 11.21
C ALA A 12 0.31 5.67 11.22
N ALA A 13 1.27 6.32 10.54
CA ALA A 13 2.67 5.88 10.53
C ALA A 13 3.26 5.80 11.94
N ASN A 14 3.06 6.84 12.76
CA ASN A 14 3.56 6.86 14.13
C ASN A 14 2.86 5.81 15.02
N ALA A 15 1.56 5.53 14.79
CA ALA A 15 0.85 4.51 15.55
C ALA A 15 1.42 3.12 15.30
N ILE A 16 1.62 2.74 14.04
CA ILE A 16 2.17 1.43 13.65
C ILE A 16 3.60 1.27 14.18
N ILE A 17 4.46 2.27 13.97
CA ILE A 17 5.86 2.17 14.39
C ILE A 17 6.02 2.17 15.92
N SER A 18 5.08 2.78 16.65
CA SER A 18 5.08 2.77 18.12
C SER A 18 4.91 1.39 18.75
N GLU A 19 4.42 0.41 17.99
CA GLU A 19 4.34 -0.99 18.43
C GLU A 19 5.72 -1.63 18.57
N ILE A 20 6.70 -1.17 17.78
CA ILE A 20 8.08 -1.67 17.80
C ILE A 20 8.93 -0.87 18.79
N GLY A 21 8.81 0.45 18.79
CA GLY A 21 9.56 1.31 19.70
C GLY A 21 9.17 2.79 19.58
N PRO A 22 9.70 3.67 20.45
CA PRO A 22 9.32 5.08 20.53
C PRO A 22 9.96 5.93 19.41
N PHE A 23 9.91 5.46 18.17
CA PHE A 23 10.51 6.12 17.02
C PHE A 23 9.62 7.24 16.47
N ARG A 24 10.24 8.19 15.78
CA ARG A 24 9.55 9.29 15.09
C ARG A 24 9.86 9.27 13.61
N VAL A 25 8.82 9.26 12.77
CA VAL A 25 8.98 9.31 11.31
C VAL A 25 9.09 10.74 10.83
N SER A 26 10.19 11.07 10.15
CA SER A 26 10.32 12.36 9.46
C SER A 26 9.34 12.47 8.29
N THR A 27 8.92 13.70 7.97
CA THR A 27 8.04 13.97 6.82
C THR A 27 8.63 13.43 5.51
N ASP A 28 9.94 13.58 5.32
CA ASP A 28 10.65 13.09 4.14
C ASP A 28 10.64 11.55 4.02
N ALA A 29 10.78 10.85 5.16
CA ALA A 29 10.69 9.39 5.20
C ALA A 29 9.27 8.92 4.88
N LEU A 30 8.26 9.55 5.48
CA LEU A 30 6.86 9.26 5.20
C LEU A 30 6.52 9.51 3.73
N GLN A 31 7.04 10.58 3.15
CA GLN A 31 6.88 10.87 1.73
C GLN A 31 7.53 9.78 0.85
N ALA A 32 8.70 9.27 1.21
CA ALA A 32 9.34 8.17 0.49
C ALA A 32 8.51 6.88 0.57
N ILE A 33 7.91 6.58 1.72
CA ILE A 33 7.00 5.43 1.89
C ILE A 33 5.75 5.60 1.01
N ASN A 34 5.13 6.79 1.00
CA ASN A 34 3.98 7.05 0.13
C ASN A 34 4.34 6.98 -1.37
N GLN A 35 5.55 7.40 -1.77
CA GLN A 35 6.07 7.25 -3.13
C GLN A 35 6.26 5.78 -3.50
N PHE A 36 6.72 4.95 -2.57
CA PHE A 36 6.88 3.51 -2.81
C PHE A 36 5.52 2.87 -3.12
N LEU A 37 4.51 3.19 -2.31
CA LEU A 37 3.15 2.73 -2.50
C LEU A 37 2.54 3.21 -3.82
N ASP A 38 2.82 4.46 -4.20
CA ASP A 38 2.36 5.01 -5.46
C ASP A 38 2.98 4.32 -6.68
N GLU A 39 4.31 4.16 -6.68
CA GLU A 39 5.02 3.45 -7.75
C GLU A 39 4.58 1.98 -7.81
N PHE A 40 4.21 1.37 -6.68
CA PHE A 40 3.63 0.02 -6.65
C PHE A 40 2.29 -0.05 -7.40
N ILE A 41 1.37 0.92 -7.23
CA ILE A 41 0.12 0.99 -8.00
C ILE A 41 0.41 1.04 -9.51
N VAL A 42 1.37 1.89 -9.90
CA VAL A 42 1.76 2.05 -11.31
C VAL A 42 2.30 0.73 -11.86
N LEU A 43 3.21 0.08 -11.14
CA LEU A 43 3.78 -1.20 -11.54
C LEU A 43 2.71 -2.27 -11.65
N LEU A 44 1.79 -2.34 -10.68
CA LEU A 44 0.69 -3.29 -10.65
C LEU A 44 -0.17 -3.18 -11.91
N LEU A 45 -0.66 -1.98 -12.25
CA LEU A 45 -1.48 -1.77 -13.44
C LEU A 45 -0.71 -1.88 -14.76
N THR A 46 0.56 -1.48 -14.77
CA THR A 46 1.41 -1.62 -15.96
C THR A 46 1.68 -3.08 -16.28
N CYS A 47 1.80 -3.92 -15.26
CA CYS A 47 1.98 -5.37 -15.43
C CYS A 47 0.67 -6.11 -15.65
N SER A 48 -0.45 -5.69 -15.03
CA SER A 48 -1.73 -6.39 -15.16
C SER A 48 -2.47 -6.06 -16.45
N LEU A 49 -2.35 -4.81 -16.94
CA LEU A 49 -3.11 -4.26 -18.06
C LEU A 49 -4.61 -4.62 -18.00
N SER A 50 -5.14 -4.71 -16.77
CA SER A 50 -6.49 -5.20 -16.50
C SER A 50 -7.00 -4.75 -15.14
N LEU A 51 -8.32 -4.63 -15.02
CA LEU A 51 -9.05 -4.44 -13.76
C LEU A 51 -9.69 -5.74 -13.26
N ASP A 52 -9.43 -6.88 -13.90
CA ASP A 52 -9.85 -8.19 -13.42
C ASP A 52 -9.02 -8.58 -12.18
N LEU A 53 -9.70 -8.87 -11.08
CA LEU A 53 -9.06 -9.28 -9.83
C LEU A 53 -8.16 -10.52 -9.99
N SER A 54 -8.49 -11.45 -10.90
CA SER A 54 -7.66 -12.63 -11.15
C SER A 54 -6.30 -12.28 -11.79
N GLN A 55 -6.29 -11.28 -12.68
CA GLN A 55 -5.06 -10.76 -13.30
C GLN A 55 -4.26 -9.94 -12.30
N ILE A 56 -4.94 -9.05 -11.57
CA ILE A 56 -4.32 -8.26 -10.48
C ILE A 56 -3.66 -9.19 -9.46
N LYS A 57 -4.39 -10.22 -8.99
CA LYS A 57 -3.87 -11.24 -8.07
C LYS A 57 -2.62 -11.93 -8.62
N SER A 58 -2.65 -12.35 -9.89
CA SER A 58 -1.51 -12.99 -10.54
C SER A 58 -0.29 -12.08 -10.60
N VAL A 59 -0.50 -10.79 -10.85
CA VAL A 59 0.56 -9.78 -10.84
C VAL A 59 1.06 -9.51 -9.42
N VAL A 60 0.21 -9.45 -8.41
CA VAL A 60 0.63 -9.33 -7.00
C VAL A 60 1.55 -10.48 -6.62
N VAL A 61 1.19 -11.73 -6.96
CA VAL A 61 2.07 -12.90 -6.73
C VAL A 61 3.39 -12.77 -7.49
N SER A 62 3.37 -12.21 -8.71
CA SER A 62 4.59 -12.01 -9.50
C SER A 62 5.49 -10.90 -8.94
N LEU A 63 4.91 -9.83 -8.38
CA LEU A 63 5.66 -8.70 -7.82
C LEU A 63 6.15 -9.02 -6.40
N LEU A 64 5.38 -9.81 -5.64
CA LEU A 64 5.62 -10.20 -4.25
C LEU A 64 5.46 -11.73 -4.13
N PRO A 65 6.42 -12.54 -4.61
CA PRO A 65 6.32 -14.01 -4.61
C PRO A 65 6.42 -14.65 -3.22
N SER A 66 6.56 -13.82 -2.20
CA SER A 66 6.85 -14.17 -0.83
C SER A 66 5.58 -14.38 0.02
N THR A 67 5.74 -14.61 1.33
CA THR A 67 4.61 -14.76 2.26
C THR A 67 3.81 -13.47 2.40
N LEU A 68 4.47 -12.31 2.30
CA LEU A 68 3.83 -11.00 2.29
C LEU A 68 2.76 -10.89 1.20
N GLY A 69 3.11 -11.22 -0.06
CA GLY A 69 2.16 -11.14 -1.17
C GLY A 69 0.97 -12.10 -1.01
N LYS A 70 1.21 -13.31 -0.49
CA LYS A 70 0.15 -14.30 -0.22
C LYS A 70 -0.80 -13.80 0.88
N ASN A 71 -0.27 -13.26 1.96
CA ASN A 71 -1.06 -12.72 3.06
C ASN A 71 -1.86 -11.49 2.60
N ALA A 72 -1.24 -10.58 1.85
CA ALA A 72 -1.91 -9.41 1.27
C ALA A 72 -3.11 -9.80 0.40
N ILE A 73 -2.97 -10.86 -0.41
CA ILE A 73 -4.06 -11.38 -1.24
C ILE A 73 -5.20 -11.93 -0.37
N VAL A 74 -4.88 -12.69 0.69
CA VAL A 74 -5.90 -13.25 1.59
C VAL A 74 -6.68 -12.15 2.28
N GLU A 75 -5.99 -11.15 2.84
CA GLU A 75 -6.64 -9.99 3.46
C GLU A 75 -7.53 -9.24 2.46
N ALA A 76 -7.05 -9.01 1.24
CA ALA A 76 -7.83 -8.34 0.20
C ALA A 76 -9.06 -9.14 -0.25
N GLU A 77 -8.97 -10.47 -0.34
CA GLU A 77 -10.12 -11.33 -0.64
C GLU A 77 -11.16 -11.32 0.49
N LEU A 78 -10.72 -11.29 1.75
CA LEU A 78 -11.59 -11.16 2.91
C LEU A 78 -12.32 -9.82 2.93
N GLU A 79 -11.59 -8.72 2.70
CA GLU A 79 -12.17 -7.38 2.71
C GLU A 79 -13.20 -7.19 1.58
N VAL A 80 -12.88 -7.65 0.35
CA VAL A 80 -13.84 -7.64 -0.77
C VAL A 80 -15.07 -8.47 -0.43
N LYS A 81 -14.90 -9.66 0.17
CA LYS A 81 -16.04 -10.48 0.59
C LYS A 81 -16.93 -9.74 1.59
N THR A 82 -16.35 -9.18 2.65
CA THR A 82 -17.09 -8.41 3.65
C THR A 82 -17.80 -7.21 3.03
N PHE A 83 -17.16 -6.51 2.10
CA PHE A 83 -17.79 -5.42 1.36
C PHE A 83 -18.99 -5.90 0.53
N THR A 84 -18.85 -7.02 -0.19
CA THR A 84 -19.92 -7.57 -1.03
C THR A 84 -21.12 -8.10 -0.24
N GLU A 85 -20.92 -8.45 1.02
CA GLU A 85 -21.99 -8.89 1.93
C GLU A 85 -22.72 -7.72 2.61
N THR A 86 -22.09 -6.54 2.68
CA THR A 86 -22.58 -5.39 3.47
C THR A 86 -23.12 -4.24 2.62
N GLU A 87 -22.64 -4.08 1.40
CA GLU A 87 -22.97 -2.95 0.53
C GLU A 87 -23.61 -3.40 -0.79
N SER A 88 -24.44 -2.55 -1.39
CA SER A 88 -25.04 -2.84 -2.70
C SER A 88 -24.00 -2.64 -3.81
N ILE A 89 -23.73 -3.70 -4.57
CA ILE A 89 -22.71 -3.69 -5.62
C ILE A 89 -23.34 -3.58 -7.01
N ASP A 90 -22.77 -2.70 -7.82
CA ASP A 90 -23.00 -2.66 -9.26
C ASP A 90 -22.10 -3.70 -9.96
N TYR A 91 -22.61 -4.94 -10.04
CA TYR A 91 -21.91 -6.04 -10.70
C TYR A 91 -21.81 -5.83 -12.22
N ASP A 92 -22.76 -5.13 -12.83
CA ASP A 92 -22.72 -4.82 -14.26
C ASP A 92 -21.58 -3.85 -14.59
N LEU A 93 -21.33 -2.88 -13.72
CA LEU A 93 -20.14 -2.02 -13.82
C LEU A 93 -18.86 -2.83 -13.68
N TYR A 94 -18.76 -3.68 -12.65
CA TYR A 94 -17.57 -4.52 -12.46
C TYR A 94 -17.31 -5.42 -13.68
N GLU A 95 -18.32 -6.11 -14.19
CA GLU A 95 -18.22 -6.97 -15.36
C GLU A 95 -17.83 -6.21 -16.63
N ARG A 96 -18.36 -4.99 -16.85
CA ARG A 96 -17.91 -4.17 -17.98
C ARG A 96 -16.45 -3.76 -17.87
N MET A 97 -15.99 -3.39 -16.67
CA MET A 97 -14.64 -2.86 -16.45
C MET A 97 -13.57 -3.94 -16.45
N ARG A 98 -13.85 -5.15 -15.90
CA ARG A 98 -12.91 -6.27 -15.97
C ARG A 98 -12.71 -6.81 -17.39
N ASN A 99 -13.71 -6.66 -18.26
CA ASN A 99 -13.68 -7.12 -19.66
C ASN A 99 -13.11 -6.07 -20.62
N LEU A 100 -12.51 -4.99 -20.11
CA LEU A 100 -11.72 -4.07 -20.93
C LEU A 100 -10.59 -4.85 -21.60
N ALA A 101 -10.49 -4.75 -22.93
CA ALA A 101 -9.53 -5.53 -23.71
C ALA A 101 -8.08 -5.20 -23.31
N GLU A 102 -7.30 -6.23 -22.99
CA GLU A 102 -5.90 -6.14 -22.56
C GLU A 102 -5.03 -5.37 -23.57
N LYS A 103 -5.26 -5.58 -24.89
CA LYS A 103 -4.49 -4.93 -25.97
C LYS A 103 -4.69 -3.42 -26.07
N ASP A 104 -5.83 -2.91 -25.59
CA ASP A 104 -6.21 -1.49 -25.65
C ASP A 104 -6.54 -0.94 -24.26
N PHE A 105 -5.95 -1.55 -23.22
CA PHE A 105 -6.19 -1.15 -21.84
C PHE A 105 -5.78 0.33 -21.65
N PRO A 106 -6.72 1.21 -21.29
CA PRO A 106 -6.48 2.65 -21.15
C PRO A 106 -5.69 2.99 -19.86
N LEU A 107 -4.44 2.54 -19.79
CA LEU A 107 -3.55 2.67 -18.64
C LEU A 107 -3.44 4.13 -18.14
N ASN A 108 -3.28 5.08 -19.06
CA ASN A 108 -3.14 6.51 -18.75
C ASN A 108 -4.38 7.10 -18.06
N GLU A 109 -5.57 6.53 -18.28
CA GLU A 109 -6.81 6.92 -17.59
C GLU A 109 -7.00 6.12 -16.30
N ALA A 110 -6.69 4.82 -16.33
CA ALA A 110 -6.91 3.89 -15.23
C ALA A 110 -6.02 4.19 -14.01
N VAL A 111 -4.74 4.50 -14.21
CA VAL A 111 -3.81 4.78 -13.11
C VAL A 111 -4.24 5.96 -12.22
N PRO A 112 -4.49 7.18 -12.75
CA PRO A 112 -4.91 8.30 -11.90
C PRO A 112 -6.26 8.04 -11.22
N LEU A 113 -7.16 7.33 -11.89
CA LEU A 113 -8.44 6.90 -11.32
C LEU A 113 -8.26 5.92 -10.16
N LEU A 114 -7.38 4.94 -10.32
CA LEU A 114 -7.13 3.94 -9.28
C LEU A 114 -6.45 4.58 -8.08
N ARG A 115 -5.47 5.47 -8.28
CA ARG A 115 -4.84 6.26 -7.18
C ARG A 115 -5.87 7.03 -6.36
N GLU A 116 -6.77 7.74 -7.05
CA GLU A 116 -7.86 8.51 -6.43
C GLU A 116 -8.75 7.60 -5.58
N LYS A 117 -9.14 6.44 -6.12
CA LYS A 117 -9.96 5.47 -5.39
C LYS A 117 -9.21 4.80 -4.25
N CYS A 118 -7.95 4.44 -4.44
CA CYS A 118 -7.15 3.86 -3.38
C CYS A 118 -7.03 4.82 -2.21
N PHE A 119 -6.77 6.10 -2.47
CA PHE A 119 -6.78 7.13 -1.44
C PHE A 119 -8.17 7.29 -0.78
N GLU A 120 -9.27 7.27 -1.55
CA GLU A 120 -10.64 7.34 -1.00
C GLU A 120 -10.95 6.20 -0.01
N PHE A 121 -10.48 4.99 -0.29
CA PHE A 121 -10.73 3.81 0.56
C PHE A 121 -9.66 3.57 1.63
N CYS A 122 -8.54 4.29 1.61
CA CYS A 122 -7.40 3.98 2.47
C CYS A 122 -7.69 4.32 3.95
N THR A 123 -7.61 3.33 4.83
CA THR A 123 -7.79 3.43 6.27
C THR A 123 -6.62 4.13 6.98
N LEU A 124 -5.43 4.15 6.34
CA LEU A 124 -4.22 4.78 6.86
C LEU A 124 -4.10 6.27 6.48
N ALA A 125 -4.94 6.75 5.57
CA ALA A 125 -4.94 8.13 5.11
C ALA A 125 -5.63 9.08 6.10
N ASP A 126 -5.46 10.39 5.91
CA ASP A 126 -6.15 11.38 6.73
C ASP A 126 -7.62 11.53 6.27
N LYS A 127 -8.55 11.39 7.21
CA LYS A 127 -9.99 11.43 6.93
C LYS A 127 -10.46 12.80 6.44
N ASP A 128 -9.85 13.88 6.92
CA ASP A 128 -10.24 15.23 6.51
C ASP A 128 -9.80 15.48 5.06
N ASP A 129 -8.62 15.00 4.68
CA ASP A 129 -8.12 15.06 3.30
C ASP A 129 -8.99 14.21 2.36
N GLN A 130 -9.41 13.02 2.79
CA GLN A 130 -10.37 12.18 2.04
C GLN A 130 -11.71 12.86 1.82
N LEU A 131 -12.28 13.48 2.87
CA LEU A 131 -13.53 14.23 2.78
C LEU A 131 -13.40 15.43 1.84
N TYR A 132 -12.26 16.12 1.87
CA TYR A 132 -11.98 17.22 0.95
C TYR A 132 -11.91 16.72 -0.49
N LEU A 133 -11.19 15.63 -0.75
CA LEU A 133 -11.07 15.04 -2.08
C LEU A 133 -12.45 14.62 -2.60
N GLN A 134 -13.24 13.90 -1.81
CA GLN A 134 -14.57 13.43 -2.20
C GLN A 134 -15.50 14.59 -2.60
N LYS A 135 -15.46 15.70 -1.85
CA LYS A 135 -16.20 16.92 -2.21
C LYS A 135 -15.70 17.50 -3.54
N SER A 136 -14.40 17.54 -3.76
CA SER A 136 -13.81 18.08 -4.99
C SER A 136 -14.14 17.26 -6.24
N ILE A 137 -14.21 15.92 -6.12
CA ILE A 137 -14.50 14.99 -7.22
C ILE A 137 -15.96 15.11 -7.66
N ARG A 138 -16.90 15.14 -6.69
CA ARG A 138 -18.34 15.29 -6.96
C ARG A 138 -18.67 16.54 -7.78
N HIS A 139 -17.83 17.57 -7.69
CA HIS A 139 -18.00 18.81 -8.46
C HIS A 139 -17.36 18.80 -9.84
N LYS A 140 -16.51 17.82 -10.18
CA LYS A 140 -15.65 17.87 -11.39
C LYS A 140 -15.93 16.81 -12.44
N ARG A 141 -16.62 15.70 -12.12
CA ARG A 141 -16.69 14.55 -13.03
C ARG A 141 -18.08 14.31 -13.62
N ASN A 142 -18.15 14.30 -14.95
CA ASN A 142 -19.26 13.73 -15.69
C ASN A 142 -18.86 12.33 -16.16
N GLU A 143 -19.39 11.30 -15.50
CA GLU A 143 -19.02 9.89 -15.74
C GLU A 143 -19.46 9.39 -17.12
N ALA A 144 -20.38 10.10 -17.80
CA ALA A 144 -21.00 9.65 -19.04
C ALA A 144 -20.03 9.47 -20.24
N ASN A 145 -18.82 10.06 -20.19
CA ASN A 145 -17.84 10.01 -21.28
C ASN A 145 -16.54 9.28 -20.91
N MET A 146 -16.50 8.61 -19.75
CA MET A 146 -15.27 7.97 -19.29
C MET A 146 -15.11 6.56 -19.88
N LYS A 147 -13.95 6.29 -20.49
CA LYS A 147 -13.61 4.95 -21.00
C LYS A 147 -13.35 3.96 -19.85
N VAL A 148 -12.90 4.47 -18.70
CA VAL A 148 -12.60 3.69 -17.49
C VAL A 148 -13.36 4.24 -16.31
N ILE A 149 -13.91 3.33 -15.52
CA ILE A 149 -14.45 3.58 -14.19
C ILE A 149 -13.86 2.51 -13.28
N ILE A 150 -13.35 2.89 -12.11
CA ILE A 150 -12.82 1.93 -11.15
C ILE A 150 -13.98 1.49 -10.25
N SER A 151 -14.38 0.22 -10.38
CA SER A 151 -15.38 -0.37 -9.50
C SER A 151 -14.87 -0.37 -8.04
N PRO A 152 -15.73 -0.11 -7.05
CA PRO A 152 -15.37 -0.23 -5.63
C PRO A 152 -14.72 -1.55 -5.26
N ILE A 153 -15.13 -2.67 -5.89
CA ILE A 153 -14.53 -3.99 -5.67
C ILE A 153 -13.02 -3.97 -5.96
N VAL A 154 -12.63 -3.38 -7.10
CA VAL A 154 -11.22 -3.32 -7.52
C VAL A 154 -10.44 -2.36 -6.64
N ALA A 155 -11.05 -1.20 -6.33
CA ALA A 155 -10.42 -0.21 -5.46
C ALA A 155 -10.12 -0.80 -4.08
N ILE A 156 -11.11 -1.42 -3.43
CA ILE A 156 -10.95 -2.05 -2.11
C ILE A 156 -9.88 -3.12 -2.15
N TYR A 157 -9.92 -4.02 -3.13
CA TYR A 157 -8.90 -5.06 -3.26
C TYR A 157 -7.48 -4.49 -3.31
N VAL A 158 -7.24 -3.51 -4.19
CA VAL A 158 -5.90 -2.91 -4.35
C VAL A 158 -5.51 -2.11 -3.10
N THR A 159 -6.45 -1.37 -2.49
CA THR A 159 -6.21 -0.64 -1.24
C THR A 159 -5.79 -1.59 -0.13
N THR A 160 -6.48 -2.71 0.08
CA THR A 160 -6.13 -3.68 1.13
C THR A 160 -4.77 -4.31 0.89
N VAL A 161 -4.42 -4.63 -0.36
CA VAL A 161 -3.06 -5.10 -0.70
C VAL A 161 -2.02 -4.03 -0.34
N MET A 162 -2.26 -2.78 -0.71
CA MET A 162 -1.35 -1.68 -0.40
C MET A 162 -1.20 -1.43 1.11
N GLU A 163 -2.28 -1.50 1.87
CA GLU A 163 -2.26 -1.32 3.32
C GLU A 163 -1.46 -2.42 4.01
N HIS A 164 -1.62 -3.66 3.56
CA HIS A 164 -0.83 -4.76 4.09
C HIS A 164 0.67 -4.58 3.81
N ILE A 165 1.01 -4.11 2.61
CA ILE A 165 2.40 -3.75 2.26
C ILE A 165 2.90 -2.57 3.10
N ALA A 166 2.05 -1.56 3.32
CA ALA A 166 2.38 -0.37 4.09
C ALA A 166 2.66 -0.68 5.57
N GLU A 167 1.81 -1.49 6.20
CA GLU A 167 2.01 -1.96 7.58
C GLU A 167 3.33 -2.73 7.70
N TYR A 168 3.58 -3.69 6.79
CA TYR A 168 4.83 -4.43 6.75
C TYR A 168 6.06 -3.52 6.58
N LEU A 169 6.01 -2.58 5.63
CA LEU A 169 7.10 -1.66 5.36
C LEU A 169 7.39 -0.76 6.58
N LEU A 170 6.35 -0.21 7.22
CA LEU A 170 6.53 0.59 8.44
C LEU A 170 7.16 -0.22 9.58
N THR A 171 6.76 -1.48 9.75
CA THR A 171 7.39 -2.39 10.71
C THR A 171 8.86 -2.65 10.35
N ALA A 172 9.17 -2.96 9.09
CA ALA A 172 10.54 -3.18 8.63
C ALA A 172 11.42 -1.95 8.88
N VAL A 173 10.92 -0.75 8.58
CA VAL A 173 11.59 0.52 8.83
C VAL A 173 11.85 0.76 10.32
N ALA A 174 10.88 0.44 11.19
CA ALA A 174 11.05 0.55 12.63
C ALA A 174 12.14 -0.42 13.15
N MET A 175 12.16 -1.65 12.65
CA MET A 175 13.20 -2.63 12.98
C MET A 175 14.59 -2.18 12.50
N THR A 176 14.67 -1.56 11.32
CA THR A 176 15.92 -0.96 10.84
C THR A 176 16.37 0.21 11.71
N ALA A 177 15.44 1.05 12.19
CA ALA A 177 15.78 2.13 13.11
C ALA A 177 16.28 1.63 14.48
N GLU A 178 15.67 0.55 15.00
CA GLU A 178 16.15 -0.15 16.20
C GLU A 178 17.58 -0.66 16.00
N HIS A 179 17.85 -1.30 14.86
CA HIS A 179 19.17 -1.82 14.52
C HIS A 179 20.24 -0.71 14.37
N GLU A 180 19.86 0.42 13.76
CA GLU A 180 20.74 1.58 13.58
C GLU A 180 20.90 2.44 14.84
N ASP A 181 20.31 2.02 15.98
CA ASP A 181 20.32 2.72 17.27
C ASP A 181 19.88 4.19 17.14
N THR A 182 18.78 4.41 16.41
CA THR A 182 18.21 5.76 16.20
C THR A 182 16.74 5.83 16.60
N ASP A 183 16.36 6.94 17.22
CA ASP A 183 14.98 7.29 17.55
C ASP A 183 14.25 8.00 16.41
N TYR A 184 14.96 8.36 15.33
CA TYR A 184 14.44 9.22 14.26
C TYR A 184 14.60 8.60 12.88
N VAL A 185 13.47 8.18 12.31
CA VAL A 185 13.39 7.54 10.99
C VAL A 185 13.48 8.60 9.88
N ARG A 186 14.56 8.54 9.10
CA ARG A 186 14.79 9.37 7.90
C ARG A 186 14.74 8.50 6.65
N VAL A 187 14.95 9.15 5.50
CA VAL A 187 15.00 8.48 4.19
C VAL A 187 16.08 7.39 4.15
N LYS A 188 17.18 7.56 4.90
CA LYS A 188 18.24 6.55 5.04
C LYS A 188 17.67 5.24 5.60
N GLU A 189 16.95 5.30 6.71
CA GLU A 189 16.40 4.10 7.36
C GLU A 189 15.33 3.43 6.46
N VAL A 190 14.52 4.21 5.72
CA VAL A 190 13.59 3.66 4.72
C VAL A 190 14.33 2.96 3.57
N PHE A 191 15.41 3.56 3.08
CA PHE A 191 16.21 2.98 2.00
C PHE A 191 16.86 1.67 2.43
N LEU A 192 17.48 1.64 3.62
CA LEU A 192 18.09 0.44 4.19
C LEU A 192 17.06 -0.66 4.43
N ALA A 193 15.88 -0.30 4.95
CA ALA A 193 14.79 -1.24 5.17
C ALA A 193 14.23 -1.84 3.88
N LEU A 194 14.42 -1.21 2.72
CA LEU A 194 13.90 -1.69 1.44
C LEU A 194 14.95 -2.44 0.61
N ILE A 195 16.22 -2.03 0.64
CA ILE A 195 17.23 -2.55 -0.28
C ILE A 195 17.58 -4.02 0.01
N ASP A 196 17.65 -4.40 1.28
CA ASP A 196 17.99 -5.77 1.71
C ASP A 196 16.76 -6.58 2.17
N ASP A 197 15.55 -6.06 1.92
CA ASP A 197 14.32 -6.74 2.34
C ASP A 197 14.01 -7.95 1.47
N ILE A 198 13.78 -9.09 2.12
CA ILE A 198 13.51 -10.35 1.43
C ILE A 198 12.12 -10.41 0.77
N GLN A 199 11.18 -9.55 1.16
CA GLN A 199 9.80 -9.52 0.65
C GLN A 199 9.60 -8.38 -0.36
N LEU A 200 10.19 -7.22 -0.12
CA LEU A 200 10.02 -5.97 -0.88
C LEU A 200 11.22 -5.60 -1.74
N GLY A 201 12.39 -6.18 -1.50
CA GLY A 201 13.63 -5.81 -2.20
C GLY A 201 13.50 -5.96 -3.71
N ASP A 202 13.00 -7.10 -4.19
CA ASP A 202 12.87 -7.35 -5.64
C ASP A 202 11.97 -6.33 -6.35
N VAL A 203 10.85 -5.94 -5.71
CA VAL A 203 9.95 -4.92 -6.28
C VAL A 203 10.56 -3.53 -6.19
N PHE A 204 11.25 -3.21 -5.08
CA PHE A 204 11.93 -1.94 -4.90
C PHE A 204 13.05 -1.72 -5.92
N HIS A 205 13.79 -2.77 -6.28
CA HIS A 205 14.84 -2.69 -7.30
C HIS A 205 14.33 -2.35 -8.70
N ARG A 206 13.03 -2.51 -8.95
CA ARG A 206 12.38 -2.18 -10.23
C ARG A 206 11.79 -0.75 -10.25
N MET A 207 11.87 -0.03 -9.14
CA MET A 207 11.27 1.30 -8.97
C MET A 207 12.26 2.42 -9.25
N ASP A 208 11.77 3.52 -9.84
CA ASP A 208 12.55 4.75 -10.00
C ASP A 208 12.84 5.39 -8.63
N LEU A 209 12.00 5.12 -7.63
CA LEU A 209 12.19 5.58 -6.26
C LEU A 209 13.53 5.14 -5.67
N LYS A 210 14.01 3.93 -5.98
CA LYS A 210 15.31 3.44 -5.49
C LYS A 210 16.43 4.41 -5.87
N ASP A 211 16.51 4.77 -7.15
CA ASP A 211 17.56 5.65 -7.66
C ASP A 211 17.46 7.06 -7.06
N LYS A 212 16.22 7.55 -6.82
CA LYS A 212 15.99 8.83 -6.13
C LYS A 212 16.44 8.79 -4.67
N MET A 213 16.19 7.68 -3.98
CA MET A 213 16.53 7.51 -2.56
C MET A 213 18.03 7.28 -2.36
N GLU A 214 18.69 6.53 -3.23
CA GLU A 214 20.13 6.25 -3.16
C GLU A 214 20.98 7.54 -3.17
N VAL A 215 20.56 8.54 -3.95
CA VAL A 215 21.20 9.87 -3.98
C VAL A 215 20.96 10.63 -2.67
N ARG A 216 19.75 10.55 -2.10
CA ARG A 216 19.34 11.28 -0.89
C ARG A 216 19.85 10.65 0.41
N SER A 217 20.03 9.33 0.44
CA SER A 217 20.53 8.60 1.61
C SER A 217 22.03 8.79 1.83
N GLY A 218 22.74 9.42 0.89
CA GLY A 218 24.18 9.60 0.95
C GLY A 218 24.97 8.30 0.72
N THR A 219 24.30 7.20 0.36
CA THR A 219 24.90 5.88 0.12
C THR A 219 25.61 5.77 -1.23
N SER A 220 26.06 6.89 -1.83
CA SER A 220 26.84 6.88 -3.09
C SER A 220 28.19 6.15 -3.00
N VAL A 221 28.52 5.56 -1.85
CA VAL A 221 29.71 4.75 -1.64
C VAL A 221 29.30 3.28 -1.67
N LEU A 222 29.32 2.66 -2.86
CA LEU A 222 29.75 1.27 -3.10
C LEU A 222 29.66 0.86 -4.59
N ARG A 223 29.77 1.79 -5.55
CA ARG A 223 30.02 1.45 -6.96
C ARG A 223 31.51 1.48 -7.35
N ALA A 224 32.41 1.61 -6.37
CA ALA A 224 33.86 1.71 -6.60
C ALA A 224 34.70 0.57 -5.97
N CYS A 225 34.10 -0.46 -5.38
CA CYS A 225 34.85 -1.60 -4.79
C CYS A 225 34.34 -2.98 -5.25
N ALA A 226 33.76 -3.09 -6.45
CA ALA A 226 33.47 -4.40 -7.06
C ALA A 226 34.70 -4.98 -7.80
N ASP A 227 35.90 -4.75 -7.23
CA ASP A 227 37.17 -5.39 -7.59
C ASP A 227 37.89 -5.79 -6.29
N ARG A 228 37.32 -6.73 -5.54
CA ARG A 228 38.12 -7.81 -4.95
C ARG A 228 37.27 -8.90 -4.34
N GLU A 229 37.57 -10.10 -4.81
CA GLU A 229 37.31 -11.39 -4.19
C GLU A 229 37.65 -11.40 -2.70
N THR A 230 37.01 -12.34 -2.02
CA THR A 230 36.99 -12.58 -0.56
C THR A 230 36.00 -11.66 0.14
N TRP A 231 34.88 -12.24 0.56
CA TRP A 231 34.34 -12.29 1.94
C TRP A 231 33.21 -13.33 1.90
N GLY A 232 33.56 -14.54 1.48
CA GLY A 232 32.80 -15.73 1.82
C GLY A 232 33.17 -16.11 3.26
N ALA A 233 32.15 -16.42 4.06
CA ALA A 233 32.22 -16.96 5.42
C ALA A 233 32.03 -16.00 6.61
N HIS A 234 31.00 -15.14 6.61
CA HIS A 234 30.36 -14.69 7.87
C HIS A 234 28.84 -14.38 7.78
N VAL A 235 28.13 -14.80 6.72
CA VAL A 235 26.70 -14.45 6.49
C VAL A 235 25.74 -15.61 6.83
N TYR A 236 26.21 -16.69 7.46
CA TYR A 236 25.39 -17.90 7.67
C TYR A 236 24.71 -18.04 9.05
N THR A 237 24.75 -17.02 9.89
CA THR A 237 24.11 -17.06 11.23
C THR A 237 23.00 -16.05 11.46
N GLU A 238 22.77 -15.07 10.57
CA GLU A 238 21.79 -13.98 10.81
C GLU A 238 20.40 -14.21 10.19
N LYS A 239 20.24 -15.24 9.35
CA LYS A 239 18.93 -15.58 8.74
C LYS A 239 17.92 -16.21 9.71
N SER A 240 18.31 -16.53 10.95
CA SER A 240 17.42 -17.15 11.94
C SER A 240 16.49 -16.14 12.60
N TRP A 241 16.98 -14.94 12.93
CA TRP A 241 16.24 -13.97 13.75
C TRP A 241 14.95 -13.44 13.11
N PHE A 242 14.96 -13.20 11.79
CA PHE A 242 13.82 -12.63 11.05
C PHE A 242 12.64 -13.61 10.95
N LEU A 243 12.91 -14.91 10.80
CA LEU A 243 11.88 -15.95 10.73
C LEU A 243 11.38 -16.35 12.13
N GLU A 244 12.24 -16.34 13.15
CA GLU A 244 11.92 -16.84 14.48
C GLU A 244 10.97 -15.91 15.26
N ARG A 245 10.98 -14.59 14.99
CA ARG A 245 9.99 -13.65 15.55
C ARG A 245 8.64 -13.66 14.83
N GLN A 246 8.62 -13.78 13.50
CA GLN A 246 7.35 -13.89 12.74
C GLN A 246 6.62 -15.23 12.98
N CYS A 247 7.35 -16.31 13.30
CA CYS A 247 6.74 -17.60 13.62
C CYS A 247 6.30 -17.73 15.08
N SER A 248 6.86 -16.94 16.00
CA SER A 248 6.58 -17.04 17.44
C SER A 248 5.43 -16.15 17.92
N GLU A 249 5.09 -15.11 17.17
CA GLU A 249 3.99 -14.20 17.50
C GLU A 249 2.88 -14.30 16.46
N GLY A 250 1.94 -15.22 16.69
CA GLY A 250 0.62 -15.23 16.03
C GLY A 250 -0.23 -14.04 16.48
N ILE A 251 0.22 -12.82 16.17
CA ILE A 251 -0.41 -11.57 16.60
C ILE A 251 -0.87 -10.79 15.37
N LEU A 252 -2.07 -11.11 14.90
CA LEU A 252 -2.99 -10.11 14.38
C LEU A 252 -4.16 -10.06 15.38
N PRO A 253 -4.34 -8.96 16.14
CA PRO A 253 -5.63 -8.76 16.78
C PRO A 253 -6.65 -8.46 15.68
N ALA A 254 -7.72 -9.25 15.62
CA ALA A 254 -8.90 -8.93 14.85
C ALA A 254 -9.31 -7.48 15.14
N LYS A 255 -9.14 -6.57 14.17
CA LYS A 255 -9.63 -5.20 14.28
C LYS A 255 -11.16 -5.29 14.31
N SER A 256 -11.69 -5.03 15.51
CA SER A 256 -13.10 -4.96 15.82
C SER A 256 -13.83 -3.99 14.91
N SER A 257 -14.85 -4.50 14.23
CA SER A 257 -15.89 -3.73 13.55
C SER A 257 -16.59 -2.84 14.59
N SER A 258 -16.32 -1.53 14.58
CA SER A 258 -17.13 -0.58 15.33
C SER A 258 -17.02 0.83 14.75
N ALA A 259 -17.86 1.12 13.76
CA ALA A 259 -18.23 2.49 13.39
C ALA A 259 -19.59 2.53 12.66
N ARG A 260 -20.67 2.06 13.30
CA ARG A 260 -22.04 2.49 12.98
C ARG A 260 -22.83 2.74 14.26
N LYS A 261 -22.77 3.96 14.76
CA LYS A 261 -23.84 4.59 15.54
C LYS A 261 -23.68 6.10 15.49
N GLN A 262 -24.37 6.73 14.55
CA GLN A 262 -25.08 7.99 14.76
C GLN A 262 -25.95 8.29 13.53
N GLN A 263 -27.08 8.97 13.79
CA GLN A 263 -28.14 9.40 12.88
C GLN A 263 -29.18 8.36 12.42
N LYS A 264 -30.23 8.22 13.22
CA LYS A 264 -31.57 8.64 12.78
C LYS A 264 -32.45 8.97 13.98
N GLU A 265 -32.63 10.26 14.22
CA GLU A 265 -33.71 10.79 15.05
C GLU A 265 -34.66 11.60 14.15
N LEU A 266 -35.95 11.49 14.48
CA LEU A 266 -37.12 12.29 14.10
C LEU A 266 -37.97 11.95 12.85
N HIS A 267 -39.27 12.06 13.13
CA HIS A 267 -40.50 12.00 12.33
C HIS A 267 -41.04 10.59 12.00
N ASP A 268 -42.24 10.17 12.40
CA ASP A 268 -43.45 10.88 12.85
C ASP A 268 -44.32 9.94 13.73
N GLY A 269 -44.99 10.49 14.75
CA GLY A 269 -46.23 9.89 15.30
C GLY A 269 -47.46 10.41 14.54
N PRO A 270 -48.69 10.28 15.07
CA PRO A 270 -49.25 9.29 16.00
C PRO A 270 -50.44 8.55 15.34
N SER A 271 -51.10 7.62 16.06
CA SER A 271 -52.56 7.55 16.24
C SER A 271 -53.01 6.21 16.82
N GLU A 272 -53.83 6.33 17.88
CA GLU A 272 -54.79 5.38 18.47
C GLU A 272 -54.28 4.09 19.16
#